data_AF-A0A517SCL3-F1
#
_entry.id   AF-A0A517SCL3-F1
#
_cell.length_a   1.000
_cell.length_b   1.000
_cell.length_c   1.000
_cell.angle_alpha   90.00
_cell.angle_beta   90.00
_cell.angle_gamma   90.00
#
_symmetry.space_group_name_H-M   'P 1'
#
loop_
_entity.id
_entity.type
_entity.pdbx_description
1 polymer ?
#
loop_
_entity_poly.entity_id
_entity_poly.type
_entity_poly.pdbx_seq_one_letter_code
_entity_poly.pdbx_strand_id
1 'polypeptide(L)'
;MENRTRTPDGFTLIELSVALVLIALLAAGVLAGRALIENAEARKISSYPEAMRTVVRAFQLKYSALPGDITNATEIWGSGSPTAGSVSATSPVQTGTYDGNGDGRISPSSPAPHYAFQESGAAWQHLANAGLIPGTFSGYNSFFADDYFMNIAGGTDLAAPRPEGITGAWWGFIHLGPASLAYPVSAASWHAQNVLALTSINPCTGHGIWGLDVLTVGMMQSIDGKVDDGAPHAGRVIVPNSNTAQGGGGCWITPEATCLAADATSWAYNLEVRDTRICTPVFLMDF
;
A
#
# COMPACT_ATOMS: atom_id res chain seq x y z
N MET A 1 60.40 42.60 -11.22
CA MET A 1 59.08 41.96 -11.40
C MET A 1 58.29 42.23 -10.14
N GLU A 2 57.42 43.25 -10.16
CA GLU A 2 56.68 43.69 -8.98
C GLU A 2 55.49 42.73 -8.75
N ASN A 3 55.56 41.94 -7.68
CA ASN A 3 54.50 41.02 -7.30
C ASN A 3 53.41 41.81 -6.55
N ARG A 4 52.40 42.31 -7.27
CA ARG A 4 51.20 42.90 -6.66
C ARG A 4 50.36 41.80 -6.03
N THR A 5 50.52 41.59 -4.73
CA THR A 5 49.57 40.82 -3.92
C THR A 5 48.24 41.57 -3.90
N ARG A 6 47.22 41.05 -4.59
CA ARG A 6 45.84 41.52 -4.45
C ARG A 6 45.39 41.25 -3.02
N THR A 7 45.07 42.30 -2.27
CA THR A 7 44.33 42.17 -1.01
C THR A 7 42.93 41.65 -1.32
N PRO A 8 42.47 40.57 -0.66
CA PRO A 8 41.08 40.14 -0.79
C PRO A 8 40.16 41.25 -0.28
N ASP A 9 39.24 41.72 -1.10
CA ASP A 9 38.18 42.63 -0.66
C ASP A 9 37.33 41.91 0.39
N GLY A 10 37.18 42.52 1.57
CA GLY A 10 36.34 42.00 2.64
C GLY A 10 34.86 42.17 2.33
N PHE A 11 34.02 41.20 2.73
CA PHE A 11 32.57 41.29 2.56
C PHE A 11 31.99 42.50 3.31
N THR A 12 31.08 43.22 2.66
CA THR A 12 30.37 44.33 3.31
C THR A 12 29.30 43.80 4.26
N LEU A 13 29.00 44.54 5.33
CA LEU A 13 27.92 44.20 6.27
C LEU A 13 26.57 44.08 5.56
N ILE A 14 26.34 44.89 4.53
CA ILE A 14 25.08 44.88 3.77
C ILE A 14 24.95 43.62 2.91
N GLU A 15 26.02 43.18 2.22
CA GLU A 15 26.02 41.93 1.45
C GLU A 15 25.72 40.73 2.34
N LEU A 16 26.34 40.67 3.52
CA LEU A 16 26.12 39.57 4.45
C LEU A 16 24.69 39.61 5.05
N SER A 17 24.14 40.80 5.28
CA SER A 17 22.76 40.94 5.77
C SER A 17 21.71 40.48 4.77
N VAL A 18 21.87 40.79 3.47
CA VAL A 18 20.97 40.33 2.42
C VAL A 18 21.11 38.83 2.22
N ALA A 19 22.34 38.29 2.28
CA ALA A 19 22.57 36.86 2.16
C ALA A 19 21.86 36.06 3.27
N LEU A 20 21.93 36.52 4.52
CA LEU A 20 21.24 35.86 5.65
C LEU A 20 19.71 35.92 5.51
N VAL A 21 19.16 37.03 5.04
CA VAL A 21 17.72 37.14 4.77
C VAL A 21 17.29 36.17 3.67
N LEU A 22 18.06 36.06 2.59
CA LEU A 22 17.77 35.11 1.51
C LEU A 22 17.82 33.67 2.01
N ILE A 23 18.82 33.29 2.81
CA ILE A 23 18.91 31.94 3.39
C ILE A 23 17.71 31.67 4.31
N ALA A 24 17.31 32.63 5.15
CA ALA A 24 16.15 32.48 6.02
C ALA A 24 14.84 32.30 5.22
N LEU A 25 14.63 33.09 4.16
CA LEU A 25 13.46 32.99 3.30
C LEU A 25 13.43 31.67 2.52
N LEU A 26 14.57 31.21 2.01
CA LEU A 26 14.68 29.92 1.34
C LEU A 26 14.40 28.76 2.31
N ALA A 27 14.94 28.80 3.53
CA ALA A 27 14.68 27.79 4.55
C ALA A 27 13.19 27.74 4.93
N ALA A 28 12.54 28.90 5.11
CA ALA A 28 11.11 28.99 5.36
C ALA A 28 10.28 28.44 4.18
N GLY A 29 10.66 28.77 2.95
CA GLY A 29 10.02 28.28 1.73
C GLY A 29 10.10 26.76 1.56
N VAL A 30 11.25 26.15 1.86
CA VAL A 30 11.42 24.69 1.80
C VAL A 30 10.54 23.96 2.80
N LEU A 31 10.44 24.48 4.04
CA LEU A 31 9.60 23.88 5.07
C LEU A 31 8.11 23.94 4.69
N ALA A 32 7.65 25.09 4.20
CA ALA A 32 6.29 25.25 3.69
C ALA A 32 6.02 24.34 2.49
N GLY A 33 6.98 24.21 1.57
CA GLY A 33 6.89 23.32 0.40
C GLY A 33 6.72 21.85 0.78
N ARG A 34 7.48 21.37 1.78
CA ARG A 34 7.37 19.98 2.28
C ARG A 34 5.98 19.69 2.84
N ALA A 35 5.45 20.58 3.68
CA ALA A 35 4.11 20.44 4.23
C ALA A 35 3.01 20.40 3.15
N LEU A 36 3.17 21.17 2.05
CA LEU A 36 2.22 21.13 0.93
C LEU A 36 2.25 19.79 0.19
N ILE A 37 3.43 19.21 -0.02
CA ILE A 37 3.59 17.90 -0.66
C ILE A 37 2.94 16.80 0.20
N GLU A 38 3.25 16.76 1.49
CA GLU A 38 2.67 15.78 2.43
C GLU A 38 1.14 15.88 2.47
N ASN A 39 0.58 17.09 2.48
CA ASN A 39 -0.87 17.32 2.43
C ASN A 39 -1.49 16.86 1.09
N ALA A 40 -0.78 17.03 -0.02
CA ALA A 40 -1.23 16.56 -1.32
C ALA A 40 -1.24 15.02 -1.39
N GLU A 41 -0.19 14.37 -0.88
CA GLU A 41 -0.12 12.92 -0.76
C GLU A 41 -1.25 12.38 0.14
N ALA A 42 -1.46 12.96 1.31
CA ALA A 42 -2.52 12.54 2.24
C ALA A 42 -3.91 12.66 1.60
N ARG A 43 -4.15 13.74 0.84
CA ARG A 43 -5.39 13.93 0.08
C ARG A 43 -5.59 12.84 -0.96
N LYS A 44 -4.57 12.50 -1.75
CA LYS A 44 -4.65 11.44 -2.77
C LYS A 44 -5.00 10.10 -2.13
N ILE A 45 -4.27 9.70 -1.09
CA ILE A 45 -4.51 8.44 -0.37
C ILE A 45 -5.92 8.41 0.21
N SER A 46 -6.37 9.49 0.88
CA SER A 46 -7.71 9.53 1.49
C SER A 46 -8.86 9.41 0.47
N SER A 47 -8.65 9.84 -0.77
CA SER A 47 -9.69 9.83 -1.82
C SER A 47 -9.75 8.54 -2.64
N TYR A 48 -8.64 7.80 -2.68
CA TYR A 48 -8.51 6.62 -3.55
C TYR A 48 -9.45 5.46 -3.16
N PRO A 49 -9.65 5.12 -1.87
CA PRO A 49 -10.59 4.06 -1.46
C PRO A 49 -12.01 4.32 -1.93
N GLU A 50 -12.51 5.56 -1.85
CA GLU A 50 -13.87 5.90 -2.30
C GLU A 50 -14.02 5.77 -3.83
N ALA A 51 -12.98 6.16 -4.57
CA ALA A 51 -12.94 5.94 -6.00
C ALA A 51 -12.98 4.43 -6.32
N MET A 52 -12.19 3.62 -5.61
CA MET A 52 -12.19 2.17 -5.79
C MET A 52 -13.51 1.51 -5.37
N ARG A 53 -14.17 1.96 -4.30
CA ARG A 53 -15.53 1.49 -3.93
C ARG A 53 -16.51 1.71 -5.07
N THR A 54 -16.43 2.86 -5.74
CA THR A 54 -17.30 3.19 -6.90
C THR A 54 -17.01 2.28 -8.09
N VAL A 55 -15.73 2.05 -8.40
CA VAL A 55 -15.29 1.16 -9.48
C VAL A 55 -15.73 -0.29 -9.20
N VAL A 56 -15.52 -0.80 -7.99
CA VAL A 56 -15.92 -2.16 -7.60
C VAL A 56 -17.44 -2.34 -7.70
N ARG A 57 -18.23 -1.35 -7.24
CA ARG A 57 -19.70 -1.40 -7.40
C ARG A 57 -20.12 -1.37 -8.86
N ALA A 58 -19.47 -0.58 -9.70
CA ALA A 58 -19.73 -0.58 -11.14
C ALA A 58 -19.43 -1.96 -11.77
N PHE A 59 -18.36 -2.62 -11.31
CA PHE A 59 -18.05 -3.99 -11.70
C PHE A 59 -19.15 -4.97 -11.26
N GLN A 60 -19.56 -4.92 -9.99
CA GLN A 60 -20.65 -5.75 -9.46
C GLN A 60 -21.96 -5.54 -10.25
N LEU A 61 -22.32 -4.29 -10.60
CA LEU A 61 -23.51 -4.02 -11.40
C LEU A 61 -23.45 -4.62 -12.80
N LYS A 62 -22.25 -4.69 -13.39
CA LYS A 62 -22.04 -5.21 -14.75
C LYS A 62 -21.96 -6.74 -14.80
N TYR A 63 -21.34 -7.36 -13.78
CA TYR A 63 -20.99 -8.78 -13.80
C TYR A 63 -21.65 -9.60 -12.69
N SER A 64 -22.38 -8.98 -11.77
CA SER A 64 -23.02 -9.63 -10.60
C SER A 64 -22.05 -10.42 -9.71
N ALA A 65 -20.77 -10.05 -9.71
CA ALA A 65 -19.70 -10.67 -8.94
C ALA A 65 -18.67 -9.61 -8.51
N LEU A 66 -17.83 -9.91 -7.51
CA LEU A 66 -16.71 -9.05 -7.15
C LEU A 66 -15.56 -9.20 -8.17
N PRO A 67 -14.76 -8.14 -8.39
CA PRO A 67 -13.56 -8.27 -9.20
C PRO A 67 -12.59 -9.22 -8.49
N GLY A 68 -12.15 -10.22 -9.23
CA GLY A 68 -11.24 -11.27 -8.72
C GLY A 68 -11.97 -12.56 -8.38
N ASP A 69 -13.26 -12.45 -8.03
CA ASP A 69 -14.13 -13.52 -7.54
C ASP A 69 -15.10 -14.06 -8.61
N ILE A 70 -15.07 -13.50 -9.84
CA ILE A 70 -15.95 -13.92 -10.92
C ILE A 70 -15.53 -15.27 -11.51
N THR A 71 -16.44 -16.24 -11.58
CA THR A 71 -16.15 -17.63 -11.97
C THR A 71 -16.00 -17.87 -13.48
N ASN A 72 -16.36 -16.89 -14.31
CA ASN A 72 -16.36 -17.01 -15.77
C ASN A 72 -15.56 -15.88 -16.47
N ALA A 73 -14.56 -15.34 -15.80
CA ALA A 73 -13.64 -14.33 -16.34
C ALA A 73 -12.98 -14.79 -17.66
N THR A 74 -12.57 -16.05 -17.73
CA THR A 74 -11.91 -16.66 -18.90
C THR A 74 -12.86 -16.77 -20.09
N GLU A 75 -14.16 -16.93 -19.87
CA GLU A 75 -15.18 -16.94 -20.92
C GLU A 75 -15.42 -15.52 -21.47
N ILE A 76 -15.36 -14.51 -20.61
CA ILE A 76 -15.64 -13.10 -20.97
C ILE A 76 -14.46 -12.47 -21.70
N TRP A 77 -13.24 -12.69 -21.19
CA TRP A 77 -12.03 -11.97 -21.63
C TRP A 77 -10.96 -12.87 -22.25
N GLY A 78 -11.23 -14.18 -22.34
CA GLY A 78 -10.26 -15.16 -22.80
C GLY A 78 -9.33 -15.63 -21.68
N SER A 79 -9.00 -16.92 -21.71
CA SER A 79 -7.90 -17.47 -20.92
C SER A 79 -6.56 -17.08 -21.56
N GLY A 80 -5.51 -16.96 -20.77
CA GLY A 80 -4.18 -16.72 -21.34
C GLY A 80 -3.05 -17.42 -20.63
N SER A 81 -3.30 -18.67 -20.21
CA SER A 81 -2.26 -19.70 -20.12
C SER A 81 -2.85 -21.10 -19.90
N PRO A 82 -2.20 -22.18 -20.37
CA PRO A 82 -2.69 -23.53 -20.18
C PRO A 82 -2.42 -23.97 -18.73
N THR A 83 -3.48 -24.37 -18.04
CA THR A 83 -3.44 -25.09 -16.74
C THR A 83 -2.99 -24.25 -15.53
N ALA A 84 -3.88 -24.16 -14.54
CA ALA A 84 -3.56 -23.73 -13.19
C ALA A 84 -2.32 -24.49 -12.66
N GLY A 85 -1.30 -23.75 -12.20
CA GLY A 85 -0.13 -24.34 -11.51
C GLY A 85 1.22 -24.32 -12.25
N SER A 86 1.33 -23.71 -13.44
CA SER A 86 2.62 -23.68 -14.20
C SER A 86 3.34 -22.32 -14.20
N VAL A 87 2.88 -21.35 -13.41
CA VAL A 87 3.42 -19.99 -13.40
C VAL A 87 4.38 -19.84 -12.22
N SER A 88 5.64 -19.55 -12.52
CA SER A 88 6.67 -19.17 -11.53
C SER A 88 6.74 -17.65 -11.44
N ALA A 89 7.21 -17.09 -10.31
CA ALA A 89 7.53 -15.65 -10.15
C ALA A 89 8.49 -15.09 -11.22
N THR A 90 9.11 -15.98 -12.02
CA THR A 90 10.03 -15.68 -13.11
C THR A 90 9.43 -15.88 -14.51
N SER A 91 8.15 -16.30 -14.60
CA SER A 91 7.48 -16.41 -15.89
C SER A 91 7.16 -15.02 -16.46
N PRO A 92 7.34 -14.80 -17.77
CA PRO A 92 6.91 -13.55 -18.39
C PRO A 92 5.41 -13.35 -18.16
N VAL A 93 5.00 -12.08 -17.98
CA VAL A 93 3.61 -11.63 -17.81
C VAL A 93 2.67 -12.51 -18.65
N GLN A 94 1.95 -13.39 -17.97
CA GLN A 94 0.97 -14.23 -18.66
C GLN A 94 -0.22 -13.33 -18.97
N THR A 95 -0.59 -13.27 -20.24
CA THR A 95 -1.59 -12.34 -20.78
C THR A 95 -3.02 -12.86 -20.61
N GLY A 96 -3.23 -13.72 -19.62
CA GLY A 96 -4.46 -14.45 -19.40
C GLY A 96 -5.30 -13.94 -18.26
N THR A 97 -6.61 -13.94 -18.48
CA THR A 97 -7.57 -13.70 -17.42
C THR A 97 -7.75 -14.97 -16.57
N TYR A 98 -8.02 -14.81 -15.28
CA TYR A 98 -8.17 -15.90 -14.33
C TYR A 98 -9.54 -15.89 -13.66
N ASP A 99 -10.18 -17.05 -13.57
CA ASP A 99 -11.46 -17.17 -12.85
C ASP A 99 -11.23 -17.13 -11.33
N GLY A 100 -12.14 -16.46 -10.63
CA GLY A 100 -12.29 -16.55 -9.17
C GLY A 100 -13.17 -17.73 -8.75
N ASN A 101 -13.42 -17.86 -7.45
CA ASN A 101 -14.18 -18.99 -6.91
C ASN A 101 -15.68 -18.70 -6.68
N GLY A 102 -16.10 -17.44 -6.67
CA GLY A 102 -17.49 -17.00 -6.49
C GLY A 102 -17.97 -17.04 -5.04
N ASP A 103 -17.07 -16.97 -4.06
CA ASP A 103 -17.39 -17.08 -2.63
C ASP A 103 -17.67 -15.72 -1.94
N GLY A 104 -17.65 -14.63 -2.71
CA GLY A 104 -17.90 -13.27 -2.22
C GLY A 104 -16.68 -12.63 -1.56
N ARG A 105 -15.49 -13.21 -1.72
CA ARG A 105 -14.26 -12.74 -1.10
C ARG A 105 -13.21 -12.48 -2.17
N ILE A 106 -12.35 -11.51 -1.90
CA ILE A 106 -11.15 -11.28 -2.70
C ILE A 106 -9.98 -11.87 -1.91
N SER A 107 -9.90 -13.20 -1.88
CA SER A 107 -8.95 -13.93 -1.04
C SER A 107 -7.56 -14.02 -1.67
N PRO A 108 -6.50 -13.90 -0.86
CA PRO A 108 -5.14 -14.23 -1.28
C PRO A 108 -4.91 -15.76 -1.39
N SER A 109 -5.82 -16.62 -0.89
CA SER A 109 -5.68 -18.08 -1.02
C SER A 109 -7.04 -18.77 -1.15
N SER A 110 -7.19 -19.58 -2.20
CA SER A 110 -8.24 -20.60 -2.28
C SER A 110 -7.69 -21.91 -1.70
N PRO A 111 -8.48 -22.69 -0.95
CA PRO A 111 -8.11 -24.09 -0.70
C PRO A 111 -8.01 -24.85 -2.04
N ALA A 112 -7.09 -25.80 -2.09
CA ALA A 112 -6.80 -26.73 -3.19
C ALA A 112 -8.06 -27.26 -3.92
N PRO A 113 -7.98 -27.56 -5.24
CA PRO A 113 -6.76 -27.75 -6.05
C PRO A 113 -6.39 -26.51 -6.89
N HIS A 114 -7.03 -25.36 -6.68
CA HIS A 114 -6.77 -24.12 -7.40
C HIS A 114 -5.61 -23.32 -6.79
N TYR A 115 -4.47 -23.98 -6.59
CA TYR A 115 -3.24 -23.31 -6.21
C TYR A 115 -2.62 -22.65 -7.45
N ALA A 116 -2.90 -21.37 -7.70
CA ALA A 116 -2.00 -20.45 -8.44
C ALA A 116 -2.63 -19.10 -8.80
N PHE A 117 -3.95 -18.91 -8.65
CA PHE A 117 -4.58 -17.65 -9.07
C PHE A 117 -5.28 -17.01 -7.89
N GLN A 118 -4.85 -15.80 -7.58
CA GLN A 118 -5.23 -15.13 -6.36
C GLN A 118 -6.10 -13.95 -6.72
N GLU A 119 -7.29 -13.97 -6.15
CA GLU A 119 -8.39 -13.08 -6.47
C GLU A 119 -7.96 -11.62 -6.29
N SER A 120 -7.05 -11.35 -5.34
CA SER A 120 -6.42 -10.04 -5.12
C SER A 120 -5.71 -9.46 -6.34
N GLY A 121 -4.98 -10.27 -7.10
CA GLY A 121 -4.27 -9.84 -8.31
C GLY A 121 -5.21 -9.83 -9.51
N ALA A 122 -6.02 -10.87 -9.62
CA ALA A 122 -7.07 -10.98 -10.63
C ALA A 122 -8.08 -9.83 -10.52
N ALA A 123 -8.33 -9.28 -9.33
CA ALA A 123 -9.21 -8.12 -9.13
C ALA A 123 -8.76 -6.92 -9.96
N TRP A 124 -7.47 -6.57 -9.93
CA TRP A 124 -6.93 -5.47 -10.71
C TRP A 124 -7.02 -5.74 -12.22
N GLN A 125 -6.74 -6.97 -12.63
CA GLN A 125 -6.88 -7.39 -14.02
C GLN A 125 -8.34 -7.32 -14.50
N HIS A 126 -9.29 -7.81 -13.71
CA HIS A 126 -10.72 -7.78 -14.03
C HIS A 126 -11.24 -6.35 -14.14
N LEU A 127 -10.83 -5.46 -13.24
CA LEU A 127 -11.20 -4.05 -13.30
C LEU A 127 -10.67 -3.38 -14.58
N ALA A 128 -9.44 -3.70 -15.00
CA ALA A 128 -8.84 -3.17 -16.23
C ALA A 128 -9.48 -3.77 -17.49
N ASN A 129 -9.68 -5.09 -17.54
CA ASN A 129 -10.35 -5.78 -18.64
C ASN A 129 -11.82 -5.34 -18.80
N ALA A 130 -12.47 -4.94 -17.70
CA ALA A 130 -13.80 -4.33 -17.73
C ALA A 130 -13.80 -2.88 -18.25
N GLY A 131 -12.64 -2.25 -18.41
CA GLY A 131 -12.48 -0.85 -18.80
C GLY A 131 -12.80 0.15 -17.68
N LEU A 132 -12.81 -0.29 -16.42
CA LEU A 132 -13.17 0.54 -15.27
C LEU A 132 -11.98 1.28 -14.66
N ILE A 133 -10.76 0.76 -14.86
CA ILE A 133 -9.50 1.43 -14.50
C ILE A 133 -8.53 1.42 -15.70
N PRO A 134 -7.65 2.42 -15.81
CA PRO A 134 -6.61 2.41 -16.83
C PRO A 134 -5.48 1.44 -16.47
N GLY A 135 -4.80 0.94 -17.49
CA GLY A 135 -3.62 0.09 -17.36
C GLY A 135 -3.87 -1.35 -17.80
N THR A 136 -2.82 -2.16 -17.73
CA THR A 136 -2.86 -3.59 -18.04
C THR A 136 -2.21 -4.32 -16.88
N PHE A 137 -2.94 -5.26 -16.28
CA PHE A 137 -2.47 -5.99 -15.11
C PHE A 137 -2.36 -7.47 -15.44
N SER A 138 -1.31 -8.12 -14.93
CA SER A 138 -1.08 -9.53 -15.21
C SER A 138 -2.07 -10.45 -14.51
N GLY A 139 -2.75 -9.96 -13.45
CA GLY A 139 -3.62 -10.79 -12.61
C GLY A 139 -2.86 -11.77 -11.72
N TYR A 140 -1.56 -11.89 -11.93
CA TYR A 140 -0.70 -12.87 -11.30
C TYR A 140 -0.04 -12.29 -10.05
N ASN A 141 -0.09 -13.07 -8.97
CA ASN A 141 0.61 -12.82 -7.72
C ASN A 141 1.37 -14.12 -7.38
N SER A 142 2.67 -14.04 -7.11
CA SER A 142 3.49 -15.23 -6.90
C SER A 142 3.65 -15.56 -5.41
N PHE A 143 2.82 -16.41 -4.82
CA PHE A 143 3.03 -16.82 -3.42
C PHE A 143 3.93 -18.05 -3.32
N PHE A 144 4.81 -18.07 -2.33
CA PHE A 144 5.34 -19.32 -1.81
C PHE A 144 4.27 -19.93 -0.88
N ALA A 145 4.09 -21.25 -0.93
CA ALA A 145 3.02 -21.98 -0.24
C ALA A 145 2.96 -21.78 1.29
N ASP A 146 3.97 -21.16 1.89
CA ASP A 146 4.08 -20.93 3.33
C ASP A 146 3.83 -19.47 3.75
N ASP A 147 3.75 -18.52 2.81
CA ASP A 147 3.59 -17.10 3.10
C ASP A 147 2.18 -16.64 2.70
N TYR A 148 1.35 -16.23 3.67
CA TYR A 148 0.02 -15.62 3.47
C TYR A 148 0.09 -14.19 2.86
N PHE A 149 1.18 -13.87 2.16
CA PHE A 149 1.58 -12.51 1.83
C PHE A 149 1.62 -12.22 0.32
N MET A 150 0.91 -11.18 -0.12
CA MET A 150 0.84 -10.59 -1.45
C MET A 150 2.26 -10.37 -1.95
N ASN A 151 2.61 -11.12 -2.98
CA ASN A 151 3.89 -11.01 -3.60
C ASN A 151 3.77 -10.13 -4.82
N ILE A 152 4.15 -8.87 -4.65
CA ILE A 152 4.37 -7.97 -5.77
C ILE A 152 5.80 -8.24 -6.21
N ALA A 153 5.97 -9.27 -7.06
CA ALA A 153 7.27 -9.69 -7.53
C ALA A 153 8.04 -8.47 -8.08
N GLY A 154 9.21 -8.22 -7.47
CA GLY A 154 10.07 -7.11 -7.85
C GLY A 154 10.50 -7.21 -9.30
N GLY A 155 9.85 -6.41 -10.15
CA GLY A 155 10.26 -6.21 -11.54
C GLY A 155 9.21 -6.69 -12.54
N THR A 156 8.64 -5.73 -13.27
CA THR A 156 7.80 -5.89 -14.48
C THR A 156 6.37 -6.42 -14.33
N ASP A 157 6.01 -7.12 -13.26
CA ASP A 157 4.62 -7.53 -13.05
C ASP A 157 3.77 -6.39 -12.45
N LEU A 158 2.92 -5.81 -13.29
CA LEU A 158 1.87 -4.87 -12.89
C LEU A 158 0.72 -5.66 -12.25
N ALA A 159 0.93 -6.28 -11.09
CA ALA A 159 -0.15 -6.96 -10.39
C ALA A 159 -1.12 -5.97 -9.72
N ALA A 160 -0.65 -4.75 -9.43
CA ALA A 160 -1.38 -3.73 -8.70
C ALA A 160 -0.94 -2.30 -9.08
N PRO A 161 -1.83 -1.30 -8.98
CA PRO A 161 -1.48 0.09 -9.21
C PRO A 161 -0.63 0.64 -8.07
N ARG A 162 0.31 1.53 -8.42
CA ARG A 162 1.11 2.29 -7.46
C ARG A 162 0.42 3.60 -7.10
N PRO A 163 0.35 3.99 -5.81
CA PRO A 163 0.00 5.36 -5.44
C PRO A 163 0.99 6.37 -6.04
N GLU A 164 0.46 7.43 -6.64
CA GLU A 164 1.29 8.53 -7.09
C GLU A 164 1.96 9.25 -5.91
N GLY A 165 3.27 9.45 -5.99
CA GLY A 165 4.05 10.18 -4.97
C GLY A 165 4.63 9.30 -3.86
N ILE A 166 4.28 8.01 -3.78
CA ILE A 166 4.81 7.10 -2.75
C ILE A 166 5.62 6.01 -3.43
N THR A 167 6.95 6.14 -3.35
CA THR A 167 7.89 5.14 -3.88
C THR A 167 7.84 3.87 -3.04
N GLY A 168 7.82 2.71 -3.67
CA GLY A 168 7.89 1.41 -2.98
C GLY A 168 6.60 0.98 -2.31
N ALA A 169 5.46 1.57 -2.68
CA ALA A 169 4.14 1.17 -2.21
C ALA A 169 3.22 0.75 -3.36
N TRP A 170 2.20 -0.05 -3.06
CA TRP A 170 1.19 -0.55 -3.99
C TRP A 170 -0.16 -0.74 -3.29
N TRP A 171 -1.24 -0.68 -4.06
CA TRP A 171 -2.58 -0.98 -3.56
C TRP A 171 -2.92 -2.45 -3.69
N GLY A 172 -3.48 -3.06 -2.65
CA GLY A 172 -3.90 -4.46 -2.66
C GLY A 172 -5.34 -4.65 -2.18
N PHE A 173 -6.12 -5.42 -2.93
CA PHE A 173 -7.38 -5.97 -2.43
C PHE A 173 -7.10 -7.22 -1.61
N ILE A 174 -7.67 -7.32 -0.42
CA ILE A 174 -7.47 -8.46 0.48
C ILE A 174 -8.78 -8.78 1.18
N HIS A 175 -9.10 -10.04 1.38
CA HIS A 175 -10.12 -10.45 2.33
C HIS A 175 -9.46 -10.77 3.68
N LEU A 176 -9.91 -10.12 4.74
CA LEU A 176 -9.45 -10.39 6.10
C LEU A 176 -10.47 -11.33 6.76
N GLY A 177 -10.04 -12.57 7.03
CA GLY A 177 -10.86 -13.57 7.70
C GLY A 177 -10.53 -13.70 9.19
N PRO A 178 -11.37 -14.40 9.97
CA PRO A 178 -11.16 -14.60 11.42
C PRO A 178 -9.90 -15.43 11.76
N ALA A 179 -9.29 -16.10 10.78
CA ALA A 179 -8.11 -16.96 10.95
C ALA A 179 -6.86 -16.49 10.18
N SER A 180 -6.91 -15.37 9.46
CA SER A 180 -5.80 -14.95 8.58
C SER A 180 -4.65 -14.25 9.31
N LEU A 181 -4.63 -14.20 10.65
CA LEU A 181 -3.53 -13.60 11.41
C LEU A 181 -3.28 -14.34 12.73
N ALA A 182 -2.27 -15.20 12.77
CA ALA A 182 -1.57 -15.57 14.00
C ALA A 182 -0.69 -14.41 14.48
N TYR A 183 -1.29 -13.22 14.62
CA TYR A 183 -0.64 -11.99 15.02
C TYR A 183 -1.58 -11.21 15.94
N PRO A 184 -1.10 -10.70 17.09
CA PRO A 184 -1.97 -10.20 18.15
C PRO A 184 -2.48 -8.78 17.82
N VAL A 185 -3.33 -8.65 16.81
CA VAL A 185 -4.22 -7.50 16.61
C VAL A 185 -5.42 -7.67 17.54
N SER A 186 -5.25 -7.36 18.83
CA SER A 186 -6.36 -7.43 19.79
C SER A 186 -7.32 -6.26 19.65
N ALA A 187 -8.02 -6.12 18.53
CA ALA A 187 -9.17 -5.22 18.41
C ALA A 187 -10.37 -5.98 17.84
N ALA A 188 -11.41 -6.09 18.66
CA ALA A 188 -12.62 -6.88 18.53
C ALA A 188 -13.58 -6.43 17.41
N SER A 189 -13.08 -6.03 16.24
CA SER A 189 -13.89 -5.42 15.18
C SER A 189 -13.74 -6.06 13.80
N TRP A 190 -12.80 -6.99 13.62
CA TRP A 190 -12.61 -7.67 12.34
C TRP A 190 -13.73 -8.68 12.06
N HIS A 191 -14.80 -8.20 11.44
CA HIS A 191 -15.72 -9.06 10.70
C HIS A 191 -15.00 -9.52 9.43
N ALA A 192 -15.29 -10.73 8.95
CA ALA A 192 -14.75 -11.22 7.70
C ALA A 192 -15.12 -10.26 6.54
N GLN A 193 -14.17 -9.46 6.06
CA GLN A 193 -14.45 -8.32 5.17
C GLN A 193 -13.36 -8.14 4.12
N ASN A 194 -13.80 -7.63 2.97
CA ASN A 194 -12.90 -7.20 1.91
C ASN A 194 -12.33 -5.82 2.27
N VAL A 195 -11.04 -5.64 2.05
CA VAL A 195 -10.30 -4.41 2.36
C VAL A 195 -9.42 -4.00 1.20
N LEU A 196 -9.09 -2.71 1.18
CA LEU A 196 -8.06 -2.14 0.34
C LEU A 196 -6.92 -1.69 1.24
N ALA A 197 -5.75 -2.30 1.09
CA ALA A 197 -4.57 -1.95 1.86
C ALA A 197 -3.53 -1.26 0.98
N LEU A 198 -2.76 -0.35 1.57
CA LEU A 198 -1.57 0.19 0.92
C LEU A 198 -0.34 -0.50 1.50
N THR A 199 0.31 -1.35 0.71
CA THR A 199 1.39 -2.23 1.18
C THR A 199 2.74 -1.83 0.58
N SER A 200 3.82 -2.28 1.21
CA SER A 200 5.19 -2.15 0.69
C SER A 200 5.87 -3.52 0.60
N ILE A 201 6.97 -3.59 -0.15
CA ILE A 201 7.81 -4.79 -0.22
C ILE A 201 8.70 -4.86 1.03
N ASN A 202 8.70 -5.99 1.73
CA ASN A 202 9.63 -6.26 2.81
C ASN A 202 11.06 -6.41 2.22
N PRO A 203 12.05 -5.61 2.68
CA PRO A 203 13.40 -5.66 2.14
C PRO A 203 14.14 -6.97 2.42
N CYS A 204 13.70 -7.77 3.41
CA CYS A 204 14.28 -9.07 3.73
C CYS A 204 13.88 -10.18 2.75
N THR A 205 12.59 -10.24 2.43
CA THR A 205 12.02 -11.36 1.67
C THR A 205 11.73 -10.96 0.22
N GLY A 206 11.70 -9.67 -0.09
CA GLY A 206 11.16 -9.19 -1.36
C GLY A 206 9.64 -9.40 -1.47
N HIS A 207 8.96 -9.74 -0.35
CA HIS A 207 7.53 -10.06 -0.29
C HIS A 207 6.78 -8.98 0.48
N GLY A 208 5.56 -8.60 0.07
CA GLY A 208 4.90 -7.42 0.61
C GLY A 208 3.51 -7.67 1.16
N ILE A 209 3.34 -7.76 2.48
CA ILE A 209 2.07 -7.30 3.09
C ILE A 209 2.29 -6.42 4.32
N TRP A 210 3.32 -6.63 5.13
CA TRP A 210 3.44 -5.88 6.39
C TRP A 210 4.82 -5.24 6.57
N GLY A 211 5.30 -4.60 5.50
CA GLY A 211 6.54 -3.81 5.48
C GLY A 211 6.32 -2.38 5.96
N LEU A 212 7.17 -1.97 6.88
CA LEU A 212 6.96 -0.95 7.92
C LEU A 212 7.18 0.49 7.47
N ASP A 213 6.97 0.90 6.21
CA ASP A 213 7.47 2.22 5.78
C ASP A 213 6.60 2.96 4.75
N VAL A 214 5.27 2.79 4.78
CA VAL A 214 4.40 3.43 3.78
C VAL A 214 4.10 4.89 4.15
N LEU A 215 3.49 5.12 5.31
CA LEU A 215 3.05 6.46 5.76
C LEU A 215 3.66 6.84 7.11
N THR A 216 3.88 8.15 7.29
CA THR A 216 4.25 8.68 8.61
C THR A 216 3.08 8.59 9.57
N VAL A 217 3.37 8.47 10.88
CA VAL A 217 2.32 8.43 11.90
C VAL A 217 1.44 9.68 11.86
N GLY A 218 2.04 10.86 11.69
CA GLY A 218 1.28 12.12 11.58
C GLY A 218 0.40 12.16 10.33
N MET A 219 0.88 11.62 9.21
CA MET A 219 0.09 11.53 7.99
C MET A 219 -1.07 10.54 8.14
N MET A 220 -0.83 9.38 8.75
CA MET A 220 -1.86 8.39 9.02
C MET A 220 -2.99 8.95 9.89
N GLN A 221 -2.64 9.62 10.99
CA GLN A 221 -3.60 10.30 11.85
C GLN A 221 -4.42 11.36 11.09
N SER A 222 -3.79 12.11 10.18
CA SER A 222 -4.49 13.12 9.37
C SER A 222 -5.45 12.51 8.34
N ILE A 223 -5.13 11.32 7.83
CA ILE A 223 -5.98 10.58 6.87
C ILE A 223 -7.17 10.00 7.62
N ASP A 224 -6.93 9.31 8.72
CA ASP A 224 -7.95 8.72 9.59
C ASP A 224 -8.95 9.80 10.05
N GLY A 225 -8.49 10.87 10.69
CA GLY A 225 -9.38 11.97 11.11
C GLY A 225 -10.12 12.71 9.98
N LYS A 226 -9.73 12.50 8.72
CA LYS A 226 -10.44 13.02 7.55
C LYS A 226 -11.45 12.02 6.97
N VAL A 227 -11.17 10.73 7.05
CA VAL A 227 -12.02 9.67 6.51
C VAL A 227 -13.13 9.31 7.51
N ASP A 228 -12.81 9.30 8.80
CA ASP A 228 -13.71 8.86 9.87
C ASP A 228 -13.38 9.47 11.24
N ASP A 229 -12.92 8.69 12.22
CA ASP A 229 -13.01 9.02 13.64
C ASP A 229 -11.66 9.40 14.27
N GLY A 230 -10.56 9.26 13.53
CA GLY A 230 -9.21 9.53 14.04
C GLY A 230 -8.69 8.45 14.98
N ALA A 231 -9.41 7.33 15.14
CA ALA A 231 -9.06 6.23 16.02
C ALA A 231 -8.48 5.08 15.18
N PRO A 232 -7.19 4.73 15.35
CA PRO A 232 -6.50 3.79 14.46
C PRO A 232 -7.01 2.34 14.49
N HIS A 233 -7.93 2.00 15.41
CA HIS A 233 -8.42 0.64 15.63
C HIS A 233 -9.89 0.46 15.26
N ALA A 234 -10.58 1.52 14.84
CA ALA A 234 -12.00 1.53 14.57
C ALA A 234 -12.31 2.28 13.28
N GLY A 235 -13.56 2.23 12.85
CA GLY A 235 -14.00 2.93 11.65
C GLY A 235 -13.66 2.19 10.34
N ARG A 236 -13.69 2.95 9.26
CA ARG A 236 -13.42 2.57 7.87
C ARG A 236 -11.93 2.55 7.57
N VAL A 237 -11.10 3.23 8.36
CA VAL A 237 -9.64 3.24 8.23
C VAL A 237 -9.01 2.72 9.50
N ILE A 238 -8.21 1.69 9.38
CA ILE A 238 -7.55 1.06 10.51
C ILE A 238 -6.09 0.82 10.23
N VAL A 239 -5.32 0.76 11.29
CA VAL A 239 -3.90 0.46 11.27
C VAL A 239 -3.67 -0.82 12.06
N PRO A 240 -3.17 -1.89 11.43
CA PRO A 240 -2.82 -3.11 12.13
C PRO A 240 -1.62 -2.86 13.05
N ASN A 241 -1.68 -3.44 14.24
CA ASN A 241 -0.65 -3.29 15.28
C ASN A 241 0.56 -4.23 15.08
N SER A 242 1.09 -4.37 13.86
CA SER A 242 2.23 -5.27 13.65
C SER A 242 3.53 -4.63 14.15
N ASN A 243 4.03 -5.12 15.29
CA ASN A 243 5.38 -4.83 15.80
C ASN A 243 6.47 -5.73 15.20
N THR A 244 6.10 -6.61 14.26
CA THR A 244 7.00 -7.59 13.66
C THR A 244 6.53 -7.87 12.23
N ALA A 245 7.34 -7.49 11.24
CA ALA A 245 7.18 -8.02 9.90
C ALA A 245 7.70 -9.47 9.93
N GLN A 246 6.80 -10.48 9.89
CA GLN A 246 7.24 -11.87 9.67
C GLN A 246 7.85 -11.95 8.27
N GLY A 247 9.16 -12.12 8.20
CA GLY A 247 9.80 -12.70 7.04
C GLY A 247 9.97 -14.20 7.28
N GLY A 248 9.40 -15.05 6.42
CA GLY A 248 9.85 -16.43 6.33
C GLY A 248 11.38 -16.47 6.17
N GLY A 249 12.04 -17.42 6.84
CA GLY A 249 13.50 -17.59 6.75
C GLY A 249 14.36 -16.85 7.80
N GLY A 250 13.77 -16.24 8.84
CA GLY A 250 14.52 -15.77 10.01
C GLY A 250 15.08 -14.33 9.92
N CYS A 251 14.66 -13.54 8.93
CA CYS A 251 14.93 -12.10 8.91
C CYS A 251 13.83 -11.36 9.68
N TRP A 252 14.12 -11.03 10.93
CA TRP A 252 13.20 -10.29 11.80
C TRP A 252 13.52 -8.80 11.71
N ILE A 253 12.64 -8.03 11.08
CA ILE A 253 12.65 -6.57 11.24
C ILE A 253 11.76 -6.30 12.44
N THR A 254 12.37 -6.11 13.61
CA THR A 254 11.71 -5.48 14.76
C THR A 254 11.92 -3.98 14.60
N PRO A 255 10.91 -3.21 14.17
CA PRO A 255 11.02 -1.76 14.13
C PRO A 255 11.27 -1.25 15.56
N GLU A 256 12.11 -0.22 15.66
CA GLU A 256 12.41 0.44 16.94
C GLU A 256 11.17 1.14 17.55
N ALA A 257 10.13 1.35 16.75
CA ALA A 257 8.85 1.93 17.15
C ALA A 257 7.67 1.37 16.35
N THR A 258 6.47 1.44 16.92
CA THR A 258 5.21 1.04 16.26
C THR A 258 4.37 2.26 15.89
N CYS A 259 3.55 2.15 14.85
CA CYS A 259 2.61 3.22 14.46
C CYS A 259 1.61 3.56 15.59
N LEU A 260 1.24 2.55 16.38
CA LEU A 260 0.39 2.71 17.55
C LEU A 260 1.25 2.86 18.80
N ALA A 261 0.77 3.61 19.78
CA ALA A 261 1.39 3.72 21.10
C ALA A 261 1.48 2.33 21.77
N ALA A 262 2.55 2.10 22.52
CA ALA A 262 2.82 0.81 23.16
C ALA A 262 1.84 0.45 24.28
N ASP A 263 1.02 1.40 24.74
CA ASP A 263 0.01 1.14 25.76
C ASP A 263 -1.27 0.58 25.13
N ALA A 264 -1.52 -0.71 25.38
CA ALA A 264 -2.70 -1.44 24.88
C ALA A 264 -4.06 -0.86 25.36
N THR A 265 -4.05 0.22 26.13
CA THR A 265 -5.22 0.90 26.68
C THR A 265 -5.62 2.18 25.92
N SER A 266 -4.68 2.88 25.26
CA SER A 266 -5.01 4.13 24.57
C SER A 266 -5.50 3.93 23.14
N TRP A 267 -5.09 2.83 22.49
CA TRP A 267 -5.30 2.58 21.07
C TRP A 267 -5.06 3.84 20.22
N ALA A 268 -4.02 4.60 20.55
CA ALA A 268 -3.69 5.88 19.92
C ALA A 268 -2.49 5.77 18.99
N TYR A 269 -2.34 6.76 18.12
CA TYR A 269 -1.14 6.94 17.30
C TYR A 269 0.09 7.24 18.15
N ASN A 270 1.24 6.68 17.79
CA ASN A 270 2.51 6.95 18.45
C ASN A 270 3.13 8.27 17.98
N LEU A 271 2.73 9.37 18.60
CA LEU A 271 3.16 10.72 18.21
C LEU A 271 4.62 11.02 18.56
N GLU A 272 5.32 10.19 19.34
CA GLU A 272 6.76 10.34 19.59
C GLU A 272 7.59 10.13 18.32
N VAL A 273 7.07 9.30 17.41
CA VAL A 273 7.67 8.99 16.10
C VAL A 273 6.81 9.52 14.95
N ARG A 274 6.22 10.71 15.16
CA ARG A 274 5.24 11.35 14.25
C ARG A 274 5.68 11.37 12.79
N ASP A 275 6.95 11.70 12.55
CA ASP A 275 7.49 11.90 11.21
C ASP A 275 8.17 10.63 10.64
N THR A 276 8.15 9.53 11.40
CA THR A 276 8.68 8.24 10.97
C THR A 276 7.63 7.49 10.15
N ARG A 277 8.01 7.00 8.96
CA ARG A 277 7.14 6.15 8.13
C ARG A 277 7.07 4.76 8.75
N ILE A 278 5.97 4.46 9.45
CA ILE A 278 5.75 3.16 10.12
C ILE A 278 4.32 2.65 10.07
N CYS A 279 3.45 3.34 9.34
CA CYS A 279 2.02 3.04 9.29
C CYS A 279 1.63 2.47 7.92
N THR A 280 0.79 1.43 7.97
CA THR A 280 0.17 0.79 6.81
C THR A 280 -1.34 0.97 6.93
N PRO A 281 -1.98 1.83 6.10
CA PRO A 281 -3.42 2.01 6.17
C PRO A 281 -4.13 0.81 5.58
N VAL A 282 -5.18 0.36 6.27
CA VAL A 282 -6.16 -0.61 5.77
C VAL A 282 -7.50 0.09 5.71
N PHE A 283 -8.09 0.14 4.52
CA PHE A 283 -9.41 0.71 4.29
C PHE A 283 -10.40 -0.44 4.19
N LEU A 284 -11.39 -0.48 5.08
CA LEU A 284 -12.50 -1.41 4.96
C LEU A 284 -13.26 -1.11 3.67
N MET A 285 -13.76 -2.13 2.98
CA MET A 285 -14.51 -1.97 1.75
C MET A 285 -15.87 -2.66 1.87
N ASP A 286 -16.90 -1.85 2.15
CA ASP A 286 -18.27 -2.35 2.32
C ASP A 286 -18.97 -2.43 0.94
N PHE A 287 -19.01 -3.64 0.40
CA PHE A 287 -19.71 -4.00 -0.84
C PHE A 287 -20.24 -5.43 -0.80
#